data_AF-A0A943CY92-F1
#
_entry.id   AF-A0A943CY92-F1
#
_cell.length_a   1.000
_cell.length_b   1.000
_cell.length_c   1.000
_cell.angle_alpha   90.00
_cell.angle_beta   90.00
_cell.angle_gamma   90.00
#
_symmetry.space_group_name_H-M   'P 1'
#
loop_
_entity.id
_entity.type
_entity.pdbx_description
1 polymer ?
#
loop_
_entity_poly.entity_id
_entity_poly.type
_entity_poly.pdbx_seq_one_letter_code
_entity_poly.pdbx_strand_id
1 'polypeptide(L)'
;MKKYGIKSKDNNDILIFHALPNETTKFQWYISENINEKGQPIDGQIYESYTLSTEVIKRKSFEGKYLYCEYLVQGIDQYKKTEYIKLDLNIDSMVNSGVIFDDISKFDEQGNILNLIINN
;
A
#
# COMPACT_ATOMS: atom_id res chain seq x y z
N MET A 1 5.61 -6.10 6.32
CA MET A 1 5.19 -5.27 5.18
C MET A 1 5.90 -3.94 5.28
N LYS A 2 6.36 -3.36 4.16
CA LYS A 2 6.86 -1.98 4.12
C LYS A 2 5.91 -1.10 3.32
N LYS A 3 5.76 0.16 3.72
CA LYS A 3 4.83 1.13 3.13
C LYS A 3 5.57 2.44 2.87
N TYR A 4 5.55 2.89 1.64
CA TYR A 4 6.19 4.12 1.22
C TYR A 4 5.14 5.06 0.64
N GLY A 5 5.17 6.32 1.07
CA GLY A 5 4.33 7.38 0.53
C GLY A 5 5.18 8.41 -0.20
N ILE A 6 4.72 8.89 -1.34
CA ILE A 6 5.33 10.01 -2.06
C ILE A 6 4.25 11.05 -2.30
N LYS A 7 4.34 12.18 -1.59
CA LYS A 7 3.41 13.30 -1.74
C LYS A 7 3.59 13.98 -3.09
N SER A 8 2.47 14.26 -3.74
CA SER A 8 2.43 15.00 -5.01
C SER A 8 1.78 16.36 -4.82
N LYS A 9 2.25 17.37 -5.57
CA LYS A 9 1.68 18.72 -5.56
C LYS A 9 0.25 18.76 -6.15
N ASP A 10 -0.08 17.80 -7.01
CA ASP A 10 -1.38 17.73 -7.69
C ASP A 10 -2.41 16.89 -6.91
N ASN A 11 -2.16 16.62 -5.62
CA ASN A 11 -2.97 15.74 -4.76
C ASN A 11 -3.14 14.31 -5.30
N ASN A 12 -2.21 13.87 -6.15
CA ASN A 12 -2.12 12.49 -6.65
C ASN A 12 -0.92 11.79 -6.02
N ASP A 13 -1.01 11.52 -4.71
CA ASP A 13 0.06 10.87 -3.97
C ASP A 13 0.29 9.46 -4.51
N ILE A 14 1.54 9.02 -4.49
CA ILE A 14 1.94 7.67 -4.88
C ILE A 14 2.20 6.86 -3.61
N LEU A 15 1.70 5.63 -3.59
CA LEU A 15 1.83 4.68 -2.49
C LEU A 15 2.50 3.43 -3.03
N ILE A 16 3.52 2.93 -2.35
CA ILE A 16 4.20 1.69 -2.70
C ILE A 16 4.15 0.79 -1.48
N PHE A 17 3.55 -0.38 -1.65
CA PHE A 17 3.39 -1.36 -0.59
C PHE A 17 4.15 -2.63 -0.93
N HIS A 18 5.05 -3.04 -0.05
CA HIS A 18 5.82 -4.27 -0.14
C HIS A 18 5.29 -5.27 0.87
N ALA A 19 4.66 -6.35 0.41
CA ALA A 19 4.08 -7.35 1.29
C ALA A 19 5.15 -8.05 2.14
N LEU A 20 6.21 -8.53 1.48
CA LEU A 20 7.26 -9.34 2.08
C LEU A 20 8.58 -9.14 1.30
N PRO A 21 9.33 -8.06 1.59
CA PRO A 21 10.53 -7.69 0.84
C PRO A 21 11.56 -8.83 0.79
N ASN A 22 12.22 -8.98 -0.36
CA ASN A 22 13.28 -9.97 -0.64
C ASN A 22 12.82 -11.44 -0.67
N GLU A 23 11.54 -11.73 -0.47
CA GLU A 23 11.01 -13.09 -0.54
C GLU A 23 10.45 -13.41 -1.93
N THR A 24 10.73 -14.61 -2.43
CA THR A 24 10.20 -15.08 -3.72
C THR A 24 9.10 -16.11 -3.45
N THR A 25 7.85 -15.70 -3.45
CA THR A 25 6.70 -16.60 -3.24
C THR A 25 5.50 -16.18 -4.10
N LYS A 26 4.37 -16.89 -3.96
CA LYS A 26 3.11 -16.49 -4.58
C LYS A 26 2.48 -15.37 -3.75
N PHE A 27 2.10 -14.28 -4.41
CA PHE A 27 1.40 -13.15 -3.82
C PHE A 27 0.06 -12.95 -4.50
N GLN A 28 -0.90 -12.37 -3.78
CA GLN A 28 -2.13 -11.82 -4.35
C GLN A 28 -2.60 -10.66 -3.46
N TRP A 29 -2.81 -9.49 -4.05
CA TRP A 29 -3.36 -8.33 -3.36
C TRP A 29 -4.88 -8.32 -3.39
N TYR A 30 -5.49 -7.80 -2.32
CA TYR A 30 -6.93 -7.79 -2.10
C TYR A 30 -7.41 -6.43 -1.58
N ILE A 31 -8.63 -6.08 -1.94
CA ILE A 31 -9.41 -5.01 -1.29
C ILE A 31 -10.55 -5.61 -0.49
N SER A 32 -10.70 -5.21 0.77
CA SER A 32 -11.80 -5.61 1.65
C SER A 32 -12.56 -4.40 2.19
N GLU A 33 -13.85 -4.58 2.46
CA GLU A 33 -14.68 -3.53 3.08
C GLU A 33 -14.35 -3.37 4.57
N ASN A 34 -13.96 -4.44 5.27
CA ASN A 34 -13.62 -4.42 6.69
C ASN A 34 -12.35 -5.22 7.00
N ILE A 35 -11.77 -4.95 8.18
CA ILE A 35 -10.65 -5.74 8.72
C ILE A 35 -11.16 -7.16 9.04
N ASN A 36 -10.30 -8.17 8.84
CA ASN A 36 -10.58 -9.59 9.07
C ASN A 36 -11.62 -10.23 8.13
N GLU A 37 -12.17 -9.47 7.17
CA GLU A 37 -12.99 -10.04 6.11
C GLU A 37 -12.13 -10.52 4.93
N LYS A 38 -12.71 -11.42 4.12
CA LYS A 38 -12.11 -11.83 2.86
C LYS A 38 -12.33 -10.72 1.84
N GLY A 39 -11.25 -10.18 1.30
CA GLY A 39 -11.33 -9.19 0.24
C GLY A 39 -11.62 -9.78 -1.13
N GLN A 40 -11.89 -8.89 -2.08
CA GLN A 40 -11.88 -9.19 -3.50
C GLN A 40 -10.45 -9.12 -4.02
N PRO A 41 -9.97 -10.13 -4.78
CA PRO A 41 -8.64 -10.08 -5.37
C PRO A 41 -8.57 -8.93 -6.38
N ILE A 42 -7.42 -8.26 -6.42
CA ILE A 42 -7.14 -7.24 -7.42
C ILE A 42 -6.45 -7.93 -8.60
N ASP A 43 -7.12 -7.92 -9.76
CA ASP A 43 -6.64 -8.61 -10.96
C ASP A 43 -5.23 -8.18 -11.35
N GLY A 44 -4.38 -9.18 -11.62
CA GLY A 44 -2.99 -9.00 -12.06
C GLY A 44 -2.02 -8.50 -10.97
N GLN A 45 -2.50 -8.20 -9.76
CA GLN A 45 -1.65 -7.77 -8.64
C GLN A 45 -1.16 -9.00 -7.86
N ILE A 46 -0.27 -9.76 -8.48
CA ILE A 46 0.30 -11.03 -7.98
C ILE A 46 1.78 -10.92 -7.63
N TYR A 47 2.29 -9.70 -7.49
CA TYR A 47 3.69 -9.40 -7.20
C TYR A 47 3.87 -9.02 -5.74
N GLU A 48 5.13 -9.10 -5.28
CA GLU A 48 5.53 -8.75 -3.91
C GLU A 48 5.15 -7.31 -3.55
N SER A 49 5.32 -6.39 -4.51
CA SER A 49 4.98 -4.98 -4.36
C SER A 49 3.71 -4.62 -5.13
N TYR A 50 2.93 -3.69 -4.59
CA TYR A 50 1.83 -3.04 -5.29
C TYR A 50 1.94 -1.52 -5.17
N THR A 51 1.93 -0.85 -6.32
CA THR A 51 1.96 0.60 -6.42
C THR A 51 0.57 1.13 -6.76
N LEU A 52 0.12 2.11 -5.99
CA LEU A 52 -1.15 2.80 -6.14
C LEU A 52 -0.92 4.31 -6.24
N SER A 53 -1.82 5.01 -6.93
CA SER A 53 -1.96 6.46 -6.77
C SER A 53 -3.29 6.78 -6.12
N THR A 54 -3.40 7.91 -5.43
CA THR A 54 -4.68 8.32 -4.81
C THR A 54 -5.77 8.59 -5.86
N GLU A 55 -5.41 8.98 -7.08
CA GLU A 55 -6.34 9.02 -8.20
C GLU A 55 -6.89 7.63 -8.56
N VAL A 56 -6.04 6.60 -8.58
CA VAL A 56 -6.50 5.21 -8.82
C VAL A 56 -7.41 4.74 -7.69
N ILE A 57 -7.08 5.07 -6.44
CA ILE A 57 -7.93 4.77 -5.26
C ILE A 57 -9.32 5.37 -5.45
N LYS A 58 -9.39 6.65 -5.83
CA LYS A 58 -10.65 7.33 -6.12
C LYS A 58 -11.41 6.67 -7.27
N ARG A 59 -10.75 6.44 -8.41
CA ARG A 59 -11.38 5.89 -9.62
C ARG A 59 -11.92 4.47 -9.41
N LYS A 60 -11.25 3.66 -8.58
CA LYS A 60 -11.68 2.30 -8.25
C LYS A 60 -12.59 2.22 -7.01
N SER A 61 -12.95 3.36 -6.41
CA SER A 61 -13.74 3.42 -5.18
C SER A 61 -13.13 2.59 -4.04
N PHE A 62 -11.82 2.73 -3.84
CA PHE A 62 -11.07 2.06 -2.77
C PHE A 62 -10.92 2.92 -1.51
N GLU A 63 -11.32 4.19 -1.56
CA GLU A 63 -11.35 5.08 -0.40
C GLU A 63 -12.16 4.46 0.75
N GLY A 64 -11.60 4.50 1.97
CA GLY A 64 -12.19 3.93 3.17
C GLY A 64 -12.07 2.41 3.29
N LYS A 65 -11.66 1.71 2.23
CA LYS A 65 -11.48 0.25 2.20
C LYS A 65 -10.09 -0.16 2.68
N TYR A 66 -9.91 -1.46 2.87
CA TYR A 66 -8.66 -2.03 3.39
C TYR A 66 -7.91 -2.83 2.33
N LEU A 67 -6.66 -2.46 2.10
CA LEU A 67 -5.70 -3.18 1.29
C LEU A 67 -4.92 -4.19 2.14
N TYR A 68 -4.78 -5.41 1.64
CA TYR A 68 -3.87 -6.40 2.21
C TYR A 68 -3.34 -7.34 1.12
N CYS A 69 -2.29 -8.10 1.44
CA CYS A 69 -1.74 -9.12 0.56
C CYS A 69 -1.83 -10.50 1.23
N GLU A 70 -2.16 -11.53 0.47
CA GLU A 70 -1.95 -12.92 0.84
C GLU A 70 -0.68 -13.44 0.17
N TYR A 71 0.12 -14.20 0.90
CA TYR A 71 1.32 -14.83 0.38
C TYR A 71 1.48 -16.26 0.86
N LEU A 72 2.05 -17.12 0.01
CA LEU A 72 2.32 -18.52 0.35
C LEU A 72 3.57 -18.61 1.23
N VAL A 73 3.47 -19.29 2.37
CA VAL A 73 4.62 -19.60 3.23
C VAL A 73 5.28 -20.87 2.72
N GLN A 74 6.51 -20.73 2.22
CA GLN A 74 7.30 -21.86 1.77
C GLN A 74 7.56 -22.85 2.91
N GLY A 75 7.51 -24.15 2.60
CA GLY A 75 7.81 -25.23 3.55
C GLY A 75 6.61 -25.75 4.36
N ILE A 76 5.49 -25.03 4.43
CA ILE A 76 4.26 -25.50 5.09
C ILE A 76 3.00 -25.39 4.20
N ASP A 77 3.14 -24.90 2.96
CA ASP A 77 2.07 -24.74 1.97
C ASP A 77 0.79 -24.04 2.48
N GLN A 78 0.96 -23.09 3.40
CA GLN A 78 -0.13 -22.29 3.97
C GLN A 78 -0.02 -20.83 3.54
N TYR A 79 -1.17 -20.20 3.28
CA TYR A 79 -1.23 -18.76 3.03
C TYR A 79 -1.28 -17.97 4.33
N LYS A 80 -0.54 -16.87 4.38
CA LYS A 80 -0.63 -15.84 5.43
C LYS A 80 -1.04 -14.50 4.84
N LYS A 81 -1.57 -13.64 5.69
CA LYS A 81 -1.98 -12.27 5.34
C LYS A 81 -0.98 -11.26 5.90
N THR A 82 -0.76 -10.17 5.19
CA THR A 82 -0.19 -8.96 5.77
C THR A 82 -1.19 -8.29 6.72
N GLU A 83 -0.74 -7.23 7.40
CA GLU A 83 -1.66 -6.27 8.02
C GLU A 83 -2.60 -5.64 6.97
N TYR A 84 -3.71 -5.09 7.45
CA TYR A 84 -4.70 -4.37 6.65
C TYR A 84 -4.38 -2.87 6.68
N ILE A 85 -4.34 -2.22 5.52
CA ILE A 85 -4.06 -0.80 5.36
C ILE A 85 -5.34 -0.10 4.93
N LYS A 86 -5.85 0.82 5.75
CA LYS A 86 -6.98 1.66 5.35
C LYS A 86 -6.53 2.66 4.30
N LEU A 87 -7.16 2.62 3.13
CA LEU A 87 -6.86 3.51 2.02
C LEU A 87 -7.69 4.79 2.11
N ASP A 88 -7.08 5.89 1.68
CA ASP A 88 -7.67 7.22 1.63
C ASP A 88 -7.17 7.98 0.39
N LEU A 89 -7.57 9.22 0.20
CA LEU A 89 -7.24 10.03 -0.98
C LEU A 89 -5.99 10.91 -0.80
N ASN A 90 -5.32 10.84 0.35
CA ASN A 90 -4.02 11.46 0.59
C ASN A 90 -3.29 10.76 1.75
N ILE A 91 -1.97 10.93 1.80
CA ILE A 91 -1.11 10.30 2.82
C ILE A 91 -1.43 10.79 4.23
N ASP A 92 -1.73 12.08 4.42
CA ASP A 92 -1.97 12.65 5.76
C ASP A 92 -3.24 12.07 6.41
N SER A 93 -4.30 11.87 5.63
CA SER A 93 -5.51 11.17 6.10
C SER A 93 -5.21 9.73 6.50
N MET A 94 -4.40 9.00 5.73
CA MET A 94 -4.01 7.62 6.07
C MET A 94 -3.22 7.59 7.38
N VAL A 95 -2.26 8.50 7.56
CA VAL A 95 -1.48 8.62 8.81
C VAL A 95 -2.41 8.94 9.99
N ASN A 96 -3.32 9.91 9.84
CA ASN A 96 -4.31 10.25 10.86
C ASN A 96 -5.25 9.10 11.21
N SER A 97 -5.48 8.18 10.27
CA SER A 97 -6.26 6.96 10.49
C SER A 97 -5.46 5.82 11.16
N GLY A 98 -4.16 6.04 11.41
CA GLY A 98 -3.27 5.10 12.09
C GLY A 98 -2.35 4.30 11.16
N VAL A 99 -2.29 4.60 9.86
CA VAL A 99 -1.36 3.95 8.94
C VAL A 99 0.06 4.45 9.20
N ILE A 100 0.96 3.52 9.54
CA ILE A 100 2.39 3.81 9.76
C ILE A 100 3.15 3.53 8.47
N PHE A 101 3.74 4.57 7.88
CA PHE A 101 4.65 4.49 6.73
C PHE A 101 6.10 4.34 7.19
N ASP A 102 6.87 3.54 6.46
CA ASP A 102 8.31 3.37 6.67
C ASP A 102 9.11 4.59 6.17
N ASP A 103 8.62 5.24 5.11
CA ASP A 103 9.16 6.52 4.62
C ASP A 103 8.06 7.33 3.93
N ILE A 104 8.17 8.66 4.01
CA ILE A 104 7.32 9.61 3.30
C ILE A 104 8.21 10.63 2.60
N SER A 105 8.20 10.60 1.28
CA SER A 105 8.92 11.54 0.42
C SER A 105 7.97 12.51 -0.27
N LYS A 106 8.50 13.45 -1.05
CA LYS A 106 7.71 14.34 -1.91
C LYS A 106 8.37 14.53 -3.27
N PHE A 107 7.58 14.83 -4.29
CA PHE A 107 8.13 15.30 -5.56
C PHE A 107 8.58 16.76 -5.47
N ASP A 108 9.73 17.08 -6.07
CA ASP A 108 10.13 18.46 -6.34
C ASP A 108 9.41 19.04 -7.58
N GLU A 109 9.78 20.25 -7.99
CA GLU A 109 9.18 20.91 -9.16
C GLU A 109 9.51 20.25 -10.49
N GLN A 110 10.55 19.43 -10.53
CA GLN A 110 11.00 18.69 -11.70
C GLN A 110 10.52 17.22 -11.67
N GLY A 111 9.78 16.82 -10.63
CA GLY A 111 9.29 15.45 -10.46
C GLY A 111 10.31 14.48 -9.85
N ASN A 112 11.43 14.97 -9.30
CA ASN A 112 12.37 14.12 -8.57
C ASN A 112 11.86 13.85 -7.15
N ILE A 113 12.21 12.68 -6.61
CA ILE A 113 11.85 12.31 -5.24
C ILE A 113 12.85 12.95 -4.26
N LEU A 114 12.34 13.77 -3.35
CA LEU A 114 13.06 14.31 -2.20
C LEU A 114 12.67 13.53 -0.94
N ASN A 115 13.64 12.86 -0.32
CA ASN A 115 13.41 12.17 0.95
C ASN A 115 13.28 13.19 2.09
N LEU A 116 12.23 13.07 2.89
CA LEU A 116 12.11 13.84 4.12
C LEU A 116 12.82 13.04 5.22
N ILE A 117 13.96 13.52 5.70
CA ILE A 117 14.58 12.95 6.89
C ILE A 117 13.68 13.32 8.07
N ILE A 118 12.85 12.39 8.54
CA ILE A 118 12.12 12.54 9.79
C ILE A 118 13.07 12.11 10.90
N ASN A 119 13.75 13.08 11.51
CA ASN A 119 14.46 12.84 12.77
C ASN A 119 13.40 12.64 13.85
N ASN A 120 13.23 11.40 14.31
CA ASN A 120 12.48 11.08 15.53
C ASN A 120 13.22 11.59 16.76
#